data_AF-A0A1H0ZUU5-F1
#
_entry.id   AF-A0A1H0ZUU5-F1
#
_cell.length_a   1.000
_cell.length_b   1.000
_cell.length_c   1.000
_cell.angle_alpha   90.00
_cell.angle_beta   90.00
_cell.angle_gamma   90.00
#
_symmetry.space_group_name_H-M   'P 1'
#
loop_
_entity.id
_entity.type
_entity.pdbx_description
1 polymer ?
#
loop_
_entity_poly.entity_id
_entity_poly.type
_entity_poly.pdbx_seq_one_letter_code
_entity_poly.pdbx_strand_id
1 'polypeptide(L)'
;MIGLSNPGFRMAPNPPSEAPPAALAAFLRGCERRGAVFAALQCGDAERGDVALAAALRAFRAHAAELPMAAWPARFWSLLVAAPPLRAESPVAHRAPAMQALAGIAAPDRAALLLRLAGGLQEDEAAGVLGLSTDDYRAALTRACPRDATGRPDAEAWRRLAEAVQVHLRDLPPERLARLARLREDALAGTRVPPAATAPSPRTAVPVSTPRRWPWVVLVLALMAAALAATWWPGAPWADLLQPAPTPVSETVTLTDPDILQEPLPPAEPPAARFDAEEAARTDRDAPMRMDPEAATLVPQADFLAWYIVQRAATAAAEVAPEPSPPPAQADEDAEAPTAQAVVVPDPPRPWEALTRQRADYAAWQALEEADRARLRAAARDLAMQPADAQQALRTRFGALDAMEHRGWRLGPVLGAVWPRLQPLFAYVPAREREPLLALLRQLDATALDDLAALAQRTPPQERDRFRHALIRVPAGQRTAWLHARRER
;
A
#
# COMPACT_ATOMS: atom_id res chain seq x y z
N MET A 1 -75.26 -1.83 -3.54
CA MET A 1 -74.33 -0.68 -3.39
C MET A 1 -73.63 -0.82 -2.05
N ILE A 2 -72.32 -1.08 -2.03
CA ILE A 2 -71.35 -0.69 -1.00
C ILE A 2 -69.98 -1.05 -1.60
N GLY A 3 -69.13 -0.03 -1.73
CA GLY A 3 -67.89 -0.06 -2.50
C GLY A 3 -66.76 -0.83 -1.83
N LEU A 4 -65.99 -1.51 -2.68
CA LEU A 4 -64.68 -2.07 -2.34
C LEU A 4 -63.67 -0.91 -2.29
N SER A 5 -63.32 -0.46 -1.09
CA SER A 5 -62.21 0.47 -0.89
C SER A 5 -60.88 -0.26 -1.01
N ASN A 6 -60.17 0.05 -2.08
CA ASN A 6 -58.79 -0.33 -2.35
C ASN A 6 -57.85 0.32 -1.30
N PRO A 7 -57.08 -0.43 -0.50
CA PRO A 7 -56.06 0.17 0.36
C PRO A 7 -54.88 0.62 -0.49
N GLY A 8 -54.75 1.93 -0.64
CA GLY A 8 -53.66 2.57 -1.38
C GLY A 8 -52.30 2.11 -0.88
N PHE A 9 -51.48 1.67 -1.83
CA PHE A 9 -50.05 1.40 -1.67
C PHE A 9 -49.36 2.71 -1.25
N ARG A 10 -49.16 2.90 0.06
CA ARG A 10 -48.28 3.94 0.58
C ARG A 10 -46.85 3.55 0.19
N MET A 11 -46.34 4.21 -0.83
CA MET A 11 -44.93 4.24 -1.19
C MET A 11 -44.15 4.71 0.04
N ALA A 12 -43.49 3.76 0.72
CA ALA A 12 -42.61 4.06 1.82
C ALA A 12 -41.51 5.03 1.34
N PRO A 13 -41.17 6.07 2.12
CA PRO A 13 -40.03 6.91 1.78
C PRO A 13 -38.78 6.04 1.68
N ASN A 14 -38.04 6.20 0.58
CA ASN A 14 -36.73 5.58 0.37
C ASN A 14 -35.90 5.71 1.66
N PRO A 15 -35.28 4.63 2.17
CA PRO A 15 -34.33 4.78 3.27
C PRO A 15 -33.25 5.79 2.86
N PRO A 16 -32.79 6.66 3.77
CA PRO A 16 -31.67 7.55 3.48
C PRO A 16 -30.48 6.69 3.04
N SER A 17 -29.86 7.06 1.93
CA SER A 17 -28.66 6.43 1.38
C SER A 17 -27.69 6.08 2.51
N GLU A 18 -27.46 4.78 2.74
CA GLU A 18 -26.44 4.32 3.67
C GLU A 18 -25.14 5.05 3.38
N ALA A 19 -24.57 5.67 4.41
CA ALA A 19 -23.29 6.33 4.30
C ALA A 19 -22.30 5.33 3.68
N PRO A 20 -21.49 5.75 2.69
CA PRO A 20 -20.54 4.84 2.06
C PRO A 20 -19.65 4.24 3.16
N PRO A 21 -19.34 2.93 3.10
CA PRO A 21 -18.51 2.29 4.11
C PRO A 21 -17.23 3.09 4.32
N ALA A 22 -16.86 3.40 5.56
CA ALA A 22 -15.66 4.18 5.86
C ALA A 22 -14.39 3.62 5.17
N ALA A 23 -14.35 2.29 5.00
CA ALA A 23 -13.32 1.58 4.24
C ALA A 23 -13.25 1.99 2.76
N LEU A 24 -14.40 2.15 2.07
CA LEU A 24 -14.46 2.60 0.69
C LEU A 24 -13.91 4.02 0.55
N ALA A 25 -14.32 4.93 1.45
CA ALA A 25 -13.82 6.30 1.45
C ALA A 25 -12.31 6.37 1.72
N ALA A 26 -11.79 5.54 2.63
CA ALA A 26 -10.35 5.43 2.91
C ALA A 26 -9.56 4.88 1.71
N PHE A 27 -10.05 3.81 1.08
CA PHE A 27 -9.45 3.25 -0.14
C PHE A 27 -9.38 4.27 -1.27
N LEU A 28 -10.50 4.95 -1.56
CA LEU A 28 -10.56 5.95 -2.63
C LEU A 28 -9.61 7.12 -2.37
N ARG A 29 -9.48 7.59 -1.12
CA ARG A 29 -8.48 8.61 -0.74
C ARG A 29 -7.04 8.14 -1.04
N GLY A 30 -6.73 6.87 -0.80
CA GLY A 30 -5.41 6.29 -1.08
C GLY A 30 -5.08 6.11 -2.57
N CYS A 31 -6.09 6.09 -3.45
CA CYS A 31 -5.92 5.91 -4.89
C CYS A 31 -6.11 7.21 -5.69
N GLU A 32 -6.84 8.19 -5.16
CA GLU A 32 -7.22 9.44 -5.82
C GLU A 32 -6.04 10.20 -6.44
N ARG A 33 -5.01 10.45 -5.64
CA ARG A 33 -3.81 11.18 -6.07
C ARG A 33 -3.08 10.49 -7.22
N ARG A 34 -2.88 9.18 -7.09
CA ARG A 34 -2.21 8.35 -8.11
C ARG A 34 -3.05 8.23 -9.37
N GLY A 35 -4.36 8.04 -9.21
CA GLY A 35 -5.31 7.99 -10.31
C GLY A 35 -5.37 9.29 -11.11
N ALA A 36 -5.33 10.44 -10.43
CA ALA A 36 -5.35 11.76 -11.07
C ALA A 36 -4.09 12.04 -11.89
N VAL A 37 -2.91 11.67 -11.37
CA VAL A 37 -1.64 11.78 -12.10
C VAL A 37 -1.59 10.82 -13.27
N PHE A 38 -1.97 9.56 -13.06
CA PHE A 38 -2.08 8.57 -14.13
C PHE A 38 -2.97 9.09 -15.26
N ALA A 39 -4.18 9.53 -14.94
CA ALA A 39 -5.16 10.00 -15.91
C ALA A 39 -4.66 11.22 -16.68
N ALA A 40 -4.09 12.21 -15.98
CA ALA A 40 -3.56 13.43 -16.58
C ALA A 40 -2.38 13.14 -17.52
N LEU A 41 -1.45 12.25 -17.14
CA LEU A 41 -0.30 11.91 -17.98
C LEU A 41 -0.71 11.05 -19.20
N GLN A 42 -1.71 10.18 -19.02
CA GLN A 42 -2.21 9.30 -20.08
C GLN A 42 -2.90 10.08 -21.20
N CYS A 43 -3.77 11.04 -20.86
CA CYS A 43 -4.46 11.88 -21.85
C CYS A 43 -3.75 13.20 -22.15
N GLY A 44 -2.75 13.59 -21.35
CA GLY A 44 -1.98 14.83 -21.51
C GLY A 44 -2.68 16.10 -20.96
N ASP A 45 -3.82 15.96 -20.28
CA ASP A 45 -4.65 17.08 -19.80
C ASP A 45 -5.18 16.77 -18.39
N ALA A 46 -4.87 17.65 -17.43
CA ALA A 46 -5.26 17.48 -16.04
C ALA A 46 -6.77 17.48 -15.83
N GLU A 47 -7.50 18.39 -16.48
CA GLU A 47 -8.96 18.53 -16.32
C GLU A 47 -9.67 17.31 -16.90
N ARG A 48 -9.25 16.89 -18.11
CA ARG A 48 -9.79 15.70 -18.76
C ARG A 48 -9.47 14.44 -17.97
N GLY A 49 -8.30 14.38 -17.37
CA GLY A 49 -7.89 13.32 -16.46
C GLY A 49 -8.77 13.25 -15.20
N ASP A 50 -9.05 14.39 -14.57
CA ASP A 50 -9.87 14.48 -13.37
C ASP A 50 -11.34 14.06 -13.67
N VAL A 51 -11.87 14.40 -14.85
CA VAL A 51 -13.18 13.92 -15.33
C VAL A 51 -13.19 12.39 -15.51
N ALA A 52 -12.12 11.81 -16.06
CA ALA A 52 -11.99 10.36 -16.21
C ALA A 52 -11.94 9.66 -14.84
N LEU A 53 -11.17 10.21 -13.90
CA LEU A 53 -11.10 9.72 -12.54
C LEU A 53 -12.45 9.78 -11.84
N ALA A 54 -13.19 10.89 -11.93
CA ALA A 54 -14.52 11.02 -11.34
C ALA A 54 -15.53 10.02 -11.94
N ALA A 55 -15.40 9.68 -13.22
CA ALA A 55 -16.20 8.61 -13.84
C ALA A 55 -15.82 7.23 -13.27
N ALA A 56 -14.52 6.95 -13.12
CA ALA A 56 -14.02 5.70 -12.55
C ALA A 56 -14.43 5.53 -11.07
N LEU A 57 -14.36 6.59 -10.27
CA LEU A 57 -14.80 6.59 -8.86
C LEU A 57 -16.29 6.22 -8.74
N ARG A 58 -17.14 6.82 -9.58
CA ARG A 58 -18.59 6.52 -9.63
C ARG A 58 -18.86 5.08 -10.08
N ALA A 59 -18.16 4.61 -11.12
CA ALA A 59 -18.30 3.24 -11.59
C ALA A 59 -17.83 2.24 -10.54
N PHE A 60 -16.73 2.52 -9.85
CA PHE A 60 -16.16 1.65 -8.83
C PHE A 60 -17.08 1.50 -7.62
N ARG A 61 -17.72 2.59 -7.17
CA ARG A 61 -18.69 2.54 -6.08
C ARG A 61 -19.78 1.47 -6.30
N ALA A 62 -20.28 1.34 -7.52
CA ALA A 62 -21.30 0.34 -7.85
C ALA A 62 -20.81 -1.11 -7.68
N HIS A 63 -19.50 -1.36 -7.84
CA HIS A 63 -18.90 -2.69 -7.75
C HIS A 63 -18.30 -3.00 -6.37
N ALA A 64 -18.05 -1.97 -5.55
CA ALA A 64 -17.34 -2.11 -4.28
C ALA A 64 -18.09 -2.99 -3.26
N ALA A 65 -19.43 -3.06 -3.34
CA ALA A 65 -20.24 -3.87 -2.43
C ALA A 65 -20.21 -5.37 -2.77
N GLU A 66 -19.93 -5.73 -4.02
CA GLU A 66 -19.96 -7.12 -4.51
C GLU A 66 -18.59 -7.81 -4.47
N LEU A 67 -17.52 -7.02 -4.32
CA LEU A 67 -16.14 -7.50 -4.39
C LEU A 67 -15.48 -7.54 -3.01
N PRO A 68 -14.69 -8.59 -2.71
CA PRO A 68 -13.85 -8.59 -1.53
C PRO A 68 -12.84 -7.43 -1.60
N MET A 69 -12.51 -6.85 -0.44
CA MET A 69 -11.63 -5.68 -0.36
C MET A 69 -10.26 -5.87 -1.02
N ALA A 70 -9.75 -7.10 -1.04
CA ALA A 70 -8.50 -7.45 -1.72
C ALA A 70 -8.54 -7.25 -3.26
N ALA A 71 -9.72 -7.37 -3.88
CA ALA A 71 -9.90 -7.19 -5.33
C ALA A 71 -10.13 -5.71 -5.73
N TRP A 72 -10.31 -4.82 -4.75
CA TRP A 72 -10.62 -3.41 -4.99
C TRP A 72 -9.56 -2.66 -5.80
N PRO A 73 -8.24 -2.78 -5.53
CA PRO A 73 -7.22 -2.09 -6.31
C PRO A 73 -7.29 -2.45 -7.79
N ALA A 74 -7.24 -3.75 -8.11
CA ALA A 74 -7.27 -4.24 -9.49
C ALA A 74 -8.52 -3.75 -10.24
N ARG A 75 -9.70 -3.82 -9.58
CA ARG A 75 -10.95 -3.36 -10.20
C ARG A 75 -10.95 -1.85 -10.43
N PHE A 76 -10.53 -1.05 -9.46
CA PHE A 76 -10.44 0.40 -9.61
C PHE A 76 -9.56 0.79 -10.80
N TRP A 77 -8.36 0.21 -10.89
CA TRP A 77 -7.43 0.51 -11.98
C TRP A 77 -7.96 0.04 -13.34
N SER A 78 -8.63 -1.11 -13.43
CA SER A 78 -9.28 -1.57 -14.68
C SER A 78 -10.35 -0.59 -15.17
N LEU A 79 -11.16 -0.03 -14.25
CA LEU A 79 -12.20 0.93 -14.57
C LEU A 79 -11.60 2.27 -14.99
N LEU A 80 -10.52 2.69 -14.35
CA LEU A 80 -9.81 3.92 -14.70
C LEU A 80 -9.19 3.83 -16.09
N VAL A 81 -8.46 2.75 -16.40
CA VAL A 81 -7.87 2.55 -17.74
C VAL A 81 -8.94 2.48 -18.82
N ALA A 82 -10.07 1.84 -18.55
CA ALA A 82 -11.17 1.72 -19.50
C ALA A 82 -11.92 3.05 -19.78
N ALA A 83 -11.66 4.09 -18.97
CA ALA A 83 -12.34 5.36 -19.05
C ALA A 83 -12.18 6.01 -20.45
N PRO A 84 -13.28 6.31 -21.16
CA PRO A 84 -13.23 6.87 -22.51
C PRO A 84 -12.34 8.10 -22.70
N PRO A 85 -12.25 9.06 -21.74
CA PRO A 85 -11.42 10.25 -21.93
C PRO A 85 -9.93 9.94 -22.05
N LEU A 86 -9.46 8.76 -21.60
CA LEU A 86 -8.05 8.34 -21.60
C LEU A 86 -7.61 7.64 -22.89
N ARG A 87 -8.54 7.28 -23.78
CA ARG A 87 -8.23 6.55 -25.02
C ARG A 87 -7.61 7.43 -26.11
N ALA A 88 -7.80 8.75 -26.00
CA ALA A 88 -7.30 9.73 -26.95
C ALA A 88 -6.42 10.74 -26.22
N GLU A 89 -5.26 11.03 -26.81
CA GLU A 89 -4.39 12.10 -26.35
C GLU A 89 -5.00 13.47 -26.68
N SER A 90 -4.89 14.41 -25.75
CA SER A 90 -5.34 15.78 -25.95
C SER A 90 -4.42 16.47 -26.96
N PRO A 91 -4.96 17.18 -27.97
CA PRO A 91 -4.15 17.95 -28.91
C PRO A 91 -3.42 19.14 -28.25
N VAL A 92 -3.80 19.51 -27.03
CA VAL A 92 -3.20 20.61 -26.23
C VAL A 92 -2.39 20.04 -25.06
N ALA A 93 -1.90 18.80 -25.18
CA ALA A 93 -1.20 18.14 -24.09
C ALA A 93 0.00 18.97 -23.60
N HIS A 94 -0.06 19.44 -22.35
CA HIS A 94 1.02 20.20 -21.72
C HIS A 94 1.73 19.29 -20.73
N ARG A 95 2.94 18.87 -21.08
CA ARG A 95 3.80 18.05 -20.21
C ARG A 95 5.03 18.85 -19.82
N ALA A 96 5.50 18.66 -18.60
CA ALA A 96 6.80 19.19 -18.19
C ALA A 96 7.91 18.59 -19.07
N PRO A 97 9.04 19.29 -19.29
CA PRO A 97 10.12 18.82 -20.16
C PRO A 97 10.62 17.40 -19.83
N ALA A 98 10.71 17.06 -18.54
CA ALA A 98 11.14 15.73 -18.10
C ALA A 98 10.13 14.61 -18.44
N MET A 99 8.87 14.95 -18.72
CA MET A 99 7.79 14.03 -19.08
C MET A 99 7.45 14.08 -20.57
N GLN A 100 8.17 14.88 -21.36
CA GLN A 100 7.95 15.03 -22.80
C GLN A 100 8.10 13.68 -23.53
N ALA A 101 8.96 12.79 -23.01
CA ALA A 101 9.16 11.44 -23.54
C ALA A 101 7.86 10.62 -23.63
N LEU A 102 6.87 10.89 -22.76
CA LEU A 102 5.58 10.19 -22.77
C LEU A 102 4.75 10.51 -24.02
N ALA A 103 4.94 11.67 -24.65
CA ALA A 103 4.18 12.10 -25.83
C ALA A 103 4.45 11.21 -27.06
N GLY A 104 5.66 10.67 -27.18
CA GLY A 104 6.05 9.80 -28.29
C GLY A 104 5.63 8.34 -28.13
N ILE A 105 5.14 7.95 -26.95
CA ILE A 105 4.78 6.56 -26.65
C ILE A 105 3.32 6.32 -27.04
N ALA A 106 3.03 5.21 -27.73
CA ALA A 106 1.67 4.82 -28.06
C ALA A 106 0.79 4.71 -26.80
N ALA A 107 -0.46 5.15 -26.87
CA ALA A 107 -1.38 5.17 -25.74
C ALA A 107 -1.45 3.86 -24.91
N PRO A 108 -1.52 2.65 -25.50
CA PRO A 108 -1.53 1.41 -24.71
C PRO A 108 -0.20 1.14 -23.98
N ASP A 109 0.93 1.36 -24.66
CA ASP A 109 2.27 1.15 -24.07
C ASP A 109 2.55 2.20 -22.97
N ARG A 110 2.04 3.42 -23.15
CA ARG A 110 2.09 4.49 -22.14
C ARG A 110 1.26 4.15 -20.91
N ALA A 111 0.08 3.55 -21.08
CA ALA A 111 -0.74 3.10 -19.96
C ALA A 111 -0.01 2.02 -19.15
N ALA A 112 0.61 1.04 -19.82
CA ALA A 112 1.43 0.01 -19.16
C ALA A 112 2.54 0.63 -18.31
N LEU A 113 3.27 1.60 -18.88
CA LEU A 113 4.32 2.33 -18.19
C LEU A 113 3.79 3.13 -16.97
N LEU A 114 2.71 3.88 -17.14
CA LEU A 114 2.16 4.73 -16.08
C LEU A 114 1.53 3.92 -14.94
N LEU A 115 1.03 2.71 -15.17
CA LEU A 115 0.59 1.82 -14.10
C LEU A 115 1.75 1.44 -13.15
N ARG A 116 2.98 1.31 -13.68
CA ARG A 116 4.19 1.11 -12.84
C ARG A 116 4.61 2.39 -12.15
N LEU A 117 4.73 3.49 -12.89
CA LEU A 117 5.34 4.72 -12.38
C LEU A 117 4.39 5.52 -11.47
N ALA A 118 3.14 5.73 -11.89
CA ALA A 118 2.14 6.50 -11.14
C ALA A 118 1.26 5.60 -10.28
N GLY A 119 0.86 4.43 -10.82
CA GLY A 119 0.04 3.46 -10.09
C GLY A 119 0.79 2.73 -8.98
N GLY A 120 2.08 2.45 -9.19
CA GLY A 120 2.89 1.65 -8.26
C GLY A 120 2.50 0.16 -8.23
N LEU A 121 1.81 -0.33 -9.26
CA LEU A 121 1.37 -1.72 -9.35
C LEU A 121 2.55 -2.63 -9.69
N GLN A 122 2.51 -3.88 -9.23
CA GLN A 122 3.46 -4.88 -9.71
C GLN A 122 3.14 -5.31 -11.15
N GLU A 123 4.07 -6.02 -11.77
CA GLU A 123 4.00 -6.38 -13.20
C GLU A 123 2.78 -7.26 -13.52
N ASP A 124 2.56 -8.27 -12.70
CA ASP A 124 1.42 -9.19 -12.72
C ASP A 124 0.09 -8.44 -12.50
N GLU A 125 0.01 -7.57 -11.49
CA GLU A 125 -1.17 -6.77 -11.20
C GLU A 125 -1.51 -5.82 -12.36
N ALA A 126 -0.49 -5.15 -12.92
CA ALA A 126 -0.66 -4.21 -14.02
C ALA A 126 -1.04 -4.92 -15.33
N ALA A 127 -0.49 -6.11 -15.59
CA ALA A 127 -0.90 -6.96 -16.71
C ALA A 127 -2.39 -7.34 -16.59
N GLY A 128 -2.81 -7.79 -15.40
CA GLY A 128 -4.21 -8.11 -15.11
C GLY A 128 -5.16 -6.92 -15.28
N VAL A 129 -4.75 -5.72 -14.86
CA VAL A 129 -5.52 -4.47 -15.05
C VAL A 129 -5.74 -4.14 -16.53
N LEU A 130 -4.75 -4.41 -17.39
CA LEU A 130 -4.85 -4.18 -18.83
C LEU A 130 -5.51 -5.34 -19.58
N GLY A 131 -5.76 -6.47 -18.93
CA GLY A 131 -6.23 -7.69 -19.58
C GLY A 131 -5.19 -8.30 -20.53
N LEU A 132 -3.90 -8.13 -20.22
CA LEU A 132 -2.77 -8.65 -21.00
C LEU A 132 -2.13 -9.83 -20.28
N SER A 133 -1.46 -10.69 -21.05
CA SER A 133 -0.51 -11.65 -20.48
C SER A 133 0.71 -10.91 -19.91
N THR A 134 1.42 -11.52 -18.95
CA THR A 134 2.66 -10.97 -18.38
C THR A 134 3.71 -10.70 -19.46
N ASP A 135 3.80 -11.56 -20.49
CA ASP A 135 4.76 -11.39 -21.58
C ASP A 135 4.38 -10.26 -22.54
N ASP A 136 3.08 -10.11 -22.87
CA ASP A 136 2.60 -8.97 -23.66
C ASP A 136 2.80 -7.65 -22.91
N TYR A 137 2.64 -7.68 -21.60
CA TYR A 137 2.89 -6.55 -20.73
C TYR A 137 4.38 -6.16 -20.72
N ARG A 138 5.30 -7.13 -20.59
CA ARG A 138 6.76 -6.89 -20.72
C ARG A 138 7.12 -6.34 -22.10
N ALA A 139 6.50 -6.84 -23.16
CA ALA A 139 6.70 -6.33 -24.51
C ALA A 139 6.23 -4.88 -24.64
N ALA A 140 5.09 -4.51 -24.02
CA ALA A 140 4.60 -3.14 -23.96
C ALA A 140 5.57 -2.22 -23.20
N LEU A 141 6.09 -2.65 -22.05
CA LEU A 141 7.11 -1.90 -21.31
C LEU A 141 8.40 -1.71 -22.13
N THR A 142 8.81 -2.73 -22.89
CA THR A 142 10.00 -2.65 -23.78
C THR A 142 9.81 -1.64 -24.91
N ARG A 143 8.59 -1.52 -25.44
CA ARG A 143 8.24 -0.49 -26.43
C ARG A 143 8.12 0.91 -25.82
N ALA A 144 7.67 1.01 -24.57
CA ALA A 144 7.55 2.27 -23.82
C ALA A 144 8.87 2.77 -23.25
N CYS A 145 9.91 1.94 -23.19
CA CYS A 145 11.20 2.29 -22.60
C CYS A 145 11.87 3.44 -23.38
N PRO A 146 12.30 4.53 -22.71
CA PRO A 146 13.08 5.60 -23.33
C PRO A 146 14.33 5.04 -24.01
N ARG A 147 14.64 5.57 -25.20
CA ARG A 147 15.81 5.17 -25.99
C ARG A 147 16.74 6.34 -26.20
N ASP A 148 18.04 6.05 -26.22
CA ASP A 148 19.06 7.02 -26.56
C ASP A 148 19.08 7.32 -28.08
N ALA A 149 19.93 8.26 -28.50
CA ALA A 149 20.09 8.61 -29.92
C ALA A 149 20.56 7.44 -30.80
N THR A 150 21.08 6.36 -30.20
CA THR A 150 21.51 5.13 -30.89
C THR A 150 20.43 4.04 -30.91
N GLY A 151 19.25 4.31 -30.34
CA GLY A 151 18.12 3.39 -30.28
C GLY A 151 18.22 2.35 -29.15
N ARG A 152 19.22 2.44 -28.27
CA ARG A 152 19.39 1.53 -27.11
C ARG A 152 18.58 2.03 -25.92
N PRO A 153 18.16 1.14 -24.99
CA PRO A 153 17.47 1.56 -23.76
C PRO A 153 18.30 2.54 -22.93
N ASP A 154 17.72 3.69 -22.58
CA ASP A 154 18.36 4.74 -21.80
C ASP A 154 17.91 4.68 -20.33
N ALA A 155 18.80 4.16 -19.47
CA ALA A 155 18.56 4.03 -18.03
C ALA A 155 18.54 5.38 -17.28
N GLU A 156 19.20 6.42 -17.80
CA GLU A 156 19.16 7.76 -17.19
C GLU A 156 17.86 8.48 -17.53
N ALA A 157 17.43 8.45 -18.79
CA ALA A 157 16.13 8.98 -19.19
C ALA A 157 14.98 8.27 -18.46
N TRP A 158 15.07 6.95 -18.28
CA TRP A 158 14.13 6.20 -17.45
C TRP A 158 14.07 6.72 -16.01
N ARG A 159 15.22 6.88 -15.35
CA ARG A 159 15.30 7.36 -13.96
C ARG A 159 14.74 8.78 -13.84
N ARG A 160 15.10 9.69 -14.75
CA ARG A 160 14.58 11.07 -14.77
C ARG A 160 13.06 11.10 -14.95
N LEU A 161 12.53 10.25 -15.83
CA LEU A 161 11.08 10.14 -16.03
C LEU A 161 10.38 9.61 -14.77
N ALA A 162 10.90 8.54 -14.17
CA ALA A 162 10.34 7.98 -12.94
C ALA A 162 10.37 8.98 -11.78
N GLU A 163 11.51 9.66 -11.59
CA GLU A 163 11.66 10.72 -10.58
C GLU A 163 10.70 11.88 -10.84
N ALA A 164 10.60 12.36 -12.08
CA ALA A 164 9.67 13.43 -12.42
C ALA A 164 8.21 13.04 -12.11
N VAL A 165 7.80 11.79 -12.39
CA VAL A 165 6.46 11.30 -12.06
C VAL A 165 6.25 11.23 -10.54
N GLN A 166 7.25 10.80 -9.77
CA GLN A 166 7.17 10.77 -8.30
C GLN A 166 7.13 12.17 -7.68
N VAL A 167 7.94 13.10 -8.19
CA VAL A 167 7.92 14.52 -7.79
C VAL A 167 6.56 15.12 -8.11
N HIS A 168 6.06 14.93 -9.34
CA HIS A 168 4.74 15.42 -9.71
C HIS A 168 3.63 14.80 -8.88
N LEU A 169 3.74 13.52 -8.52
CA LEU A 169 2.84 12.89 -7.58
C LEU A 169 2.91 13.62 -6.24
N ARG A 170 4.08 13.84 -5.64
CA ARG A 170 4.28 14.48 -4.33
C ARG A 170 3.93 15.98 -4.27
N ASP A 171 4.03 16.69 -5.39
CA ASP A 171 3.92 18.15 -5.43
C ASP A 171 2.62 18.59 -6.14
N LEU A 172 1.53 17.82 -5.97
CA LEU A 172 0.21 18.18 -6.50
C LEU A 172 -0.28 19.50 -5.86
N PRO A 173 -0.77 20.48 -6.65
CA PRO A 173 -1.28 21.73 -6.12
C PRO A 173 -2.43 21.51 -5.12
N PRO A 174 -2.47 22.25 -4.00
CA PRO A 174 -3.49 22.07 -2.96
C PRO A 174 -4.91 22.34 -3.51
N GLU A 175 -5.07 23.28 -4.44
CA GLU A 175 -6.34 23.55 -5.11
C GLU A 175 -6.87 22.34 -5.91
N ARG A 176 -5.96 21.61 -6.56
CA ARG A 176 -6.31 20.39 -7.29
C ARG A 176 -6.66 19.27 -6.32
N LEU A 177 -5.93 19.11 -5.22
CA LEU A 177 -6.28 18.15 -4.16
C LEU A 177 -7.67 18.42 -3.58
N ALA A 178 -8.00 19.68 -3.29
CA ALA A 178 -9.33 20.07 -2.83
C ALA A 178 -10.43 19.78 -3.87
N ARG A 179 -10.13 19.96 -5.16
CA ARG A 179 -11.06 19.60 -6.25
C ARG A 179 -11.27 18.10 -6.34
N LEU A 180 -10.21 17.30 -6.26
CA LEU A 180 -10.29 15.84 -6.26
C LEU A 180 -11.15 15.36 -5.08
N ALA A 181 -10.90 15.87 -3.87
CA ALA A 181 -11.69 15.53 -2.69
C ALA A 181 -13.20 15.79 -2.87
N ARG A 182 -13.57 16.91 -3.51
CA ARG A 182 -14.96 17.21 -3.89
C ARG A 182 -15.52 16.21 -4.90
N LEU A 183 -14.77 15.86 -5.95
CA LEU A 183 -15.20 14.86 -6.94
C LEU A 183 -15.42 13.48 -6.31
N ARG A 184 -14.59 13.09 -5.34
CA ARG A 184 -14.77 11.86 -4.56
C ARG A 184 -16.04 11.93 -3.71
N GLU A 185 -16.27 13.03 -3.01
CA GLU A 185 -17.48 13.23 -2.20
C GLU A 185 -18.74 13.18 -3.05
N ASP A 186 -18.74 13.81 -4.24
CA ASP A 186 -19.85 13.72 -5.19
C ASP A 186 -20.08 12.29 -5.68
N ALA A 187 -19.00 11.56 -6.01
CA ALA A 187 -19.09 10.17 -6.41
C ALA A 187 -19.67 9.27 -5.30
N LEU A 188 -19.27 9.52 -4.06
CA LEU A 188 -19.72 8.83 -2.85
C LEU A 188 -21.13 9.21 -2.42
N ALA A 189 -21.57 10.45 -2.65
CA ALA A 189 -22.94 10.91 -2.42
C ALA A 189 -23.89 10.36 -3.50
N GLY A 190 -23.37 10.01 -4.67
CA GLY A 190 -24.15 9.47 -5.79
C GLY A 190 -24.87 10.55 -6.58
N THR A 191 -24.49 11.80 -6.34
CA THR A 191 -24.89 12.95 -7.13
C THR A 191 -24.35 12.76 -8.53
N ARG A 192 -25.25 12.45 -9.48
CA ARG A 192 -24.94 12.60 -10.90
C ARG A 192 -24.77 14.09 -11.14
N VAL A 193 -23.53 14.56 -11.23
CA VAL A 193 -23.24 15.88 -11.81
C VAL A 193 -23.88 15.86 -13.22
N PRO A 194 -24.88 16.72 -13.49
CA PRO A 194 -25.42 16.81 -14.84
C PRO A 194 -24.27 17.20 -15.77
N PRO A 195 -24.17 16.61 -16.98
CA PRO A 195 -23.16 17.03 -17.92
C PRO A 195 -23.27 18.54 -18.09
N ALA A 196 -22.17 19.26 -17.90
CA ALA A 196 -22.13 20.69 -18.10
C ALA A 196 -22.77 20.99 -19.45
N ALA A 197 -23.92 21.66 -19.42
CA ALA A 197 -24.62 22.11 -20.61
C ALA A 197 -23.61 22.96 -21.38
N THR A 198 -23.04 22.38 -22.43
CA THR A 198 -22.13 23.08 -23.31
C THR A 198 -22.99 24.14 -23.98
N ALA A 199 -22.86 25.39 -23.54
CA ALA A 199 -23.47 26.51 -24.24
C ALA A 199 -23.08 26.39 -25.72
N PRO A 200 -24.04 26.40 -26.66
CA PRO A 200 -23.73 26.25 -28.06
C PRO A 200 -22.93 27.47 -28.52
N SER A 201 -21.62 27.33 -28.67
CA SER A 201 -20.84 28.26 -29.49
C SER A 201 -21.35 28.17 -30.93
N PRO A 202 -21.47 29.30 -31.65
CA PRO A 202 -21.97 29.31 -33.02
C PRO A 202 -20.98 28.55 -33.91
N ARG A 203 -21.32 27.31 -34.25
CA ARG A 203 -20.60 26.53 -35.25
C ARG A 203 -21.09 26.95 -36.62
N THR A 204 -20.22 27.59 -37.39
CA THR A 204 -20.38 27.73 -38.84
C THR A 204 -20.40 26.32 -39.42
N ALA A 205 -21.58 25.85 -39.79
CA ALA A 205 -21.79 24.52 -40.35
C ALA A 205 -21.26 24.49 -41.79
N VAL A 206 -20.19 23.73 -42.02
CA VAL A 206 -19.85 23.24 -43.36
C VAL A 206 -20.49 21.85 -43.49
N PRO A 207 -21.37 21.61 -44.46
CA PRO A 207 -22.02 20.32 -44.61
C PRO A 207 -21.06 19.31 -45.22
N VAL A 208 -20.67 18.29 -44.46
CA VAL A 208 -20.04 17.08 -45.01
C VAL A 208 -21.14 16.02 -45.12
N SER A 209 -21.58 15.76 -46.35
CA SER A 209 -22.49 14.65 -46.64
C SER A 209 -21.78 13.31 -46.45
N THR A 210 -22.41 12.39 -45.73
CA THR A 210 -21.96 11.00 -45.59
C THR A 210 -22.85 10.09 -46.44
N PRO A 211 -22.29 9.14 -47.21
CA PRO A 211 -23.10 8.24 -48.02
C PRO A 211 -23.80 7.20 -47.14
N ARG A 212 -25.10 7.08 -47.35
CA ARG A 212 -26.08 6.28 -46.62
C ARG A 212 -25.84 4.76 -46.82
N ARG A 213 -25.00 4.15 -45.99
CA ARG A 213 -24.76 2.68 -45.92
C ARG A 213 -25.84 1.90 -45.17
N TRP A 214 -27.09 2.35 -45.25
CA TRP A 214 -28.24 1.67 -44.62
C TRP A 214 -28.59 0.29 -45.22
N PRO A 215 -28.42 0.00 -46.53
CA PRO A 215 -28.85 -1.30 -47.05
C PRO A 215 -27.95 -2.47 -46.58
N TRP A 216 -26.66 -2.22 -46.33
CA TRP A 216 -25.74 -3.24 -45.82
C TRP A 216 -26.01 -3.62 -44.36
N VAL A 217 -26.41 -2.65 -43.54
CA VAL A 217 -26.79 -2.91 -42.15
C VAL A 217 -28.05 -3.76 -42.10
N VAL A 218 -29.06 -3.47 -42.94
CA VAL A 218 -30.30 -4.26 -43.02
C VAL A 218 -30.03 -5.67 -43.53
N LEU A 219 -29.12 -5.83 -44.51
CA LEU A 219 -28.74 -7.15 -45.04
C LEU A 219 -28.03 -8.00 -43.97
N VAL A 220 -27.09 -7.43 -43.21
CA VAL A 220 -26.41 -8.14 -42.12
C VAL A 220 -27.39 -8.50 -41.01
N LEU A 221 -28.34 -7.62 -40.68
CA LEU A 221 -29.37 -7.89 -39.67
C LEU A 221 -30.33 -9.00 -40.12
N ALA A 222 -30.71 -9.03 -41.40
CA ALA A 222 -31.53 -10.09 -41.97
C ALA A 222 -30.78 -11.43 -42.00
N LEU A 223 -29.48 -11.42 -42.28
CA LEU A 223 -28.65 -12.62 -42.31
C LEU A 223 -28.39 -13.17 -40.89
N MET A 224 -28.23 -12.29 -39.89
CA MET A 224 -28.19 -12.68 -38.48
C MET A 224 -29.53 -13.25 -38.00
N ALA A 225 -30.66 -12.65 -38.40
CA ALA A 225 -31.98 -13.16 -38.05
C ALA A 225 -32.26 -14.53 -38.70
N ALA A 226 -31.81 -14.75 -39.95
CA ALA A 226 -31.90 -16.04 -40.62
C ALA A 226 -30.99 -17.10 -39.96
N ALA A 227 -29.77 -16.74 -39.55
CA ALA A 227 -28.88 -17.63 -38.81
C ALA A 227 -29.46 -18.00 -37.42
N LEU A 228 -30.11 -17.05 -36.74
CA LEU A 228 -30.79 -17.29 -35.47
C LEU A 228 -32.08 -18.12 -35.61
N ALA A 229 -32.77 -18.02 -36.75
CA ALA A 229 -33.91 -18.90 -37.04
C ALA A 229 -33.45 -20.33 -37.37
N ALA A 230 -32.29 -20.47 -38.03
CA ALA A 230 -31.70 -21.77 -38.33
C ALA A 230 -31.30 -22.53 -37.06
N THR A 231 -30.99 -21.84 -35.95
CA THR A 231 -30.67 -22.50 -34.67
C THR A 231 -31.86 -23.15 -33.95
N TRP A 232 -33.09 -22.91 -34.40
CA TRP A 232 -34.31 -23.49 -33.82
C TRP A 232 -34.94 -24.59 -34.70
N TRP A 233 -34.29 -24.98 -35.80
CA TRP A 233 -34.81 -26.01 -36.72
C TRP A 233 -34.47 -27.43 -36.22
N PRO A 234 -35.46 -28.27 -35.88
CA PRO A 234 -35.22 -29.64 -35.43
C PRO A 234 -34.71 -30.48 -36.60
N GLY A 235 -33.48 -31.02 -36.50
CA GLY A 235 -32.85 -31.86 -37.52
C GLY A 235 -31.65 -31.25 -38.25
N ALA A 236 -31.10 -30.12 -37.78
CA ALA A 236 -29.94 -29.51 -38.41
C ALA A 236 -28.62 -30.28 -38.10
N PRO A 237 -27.71 -30.47 -39.07
CA PRO A 237 -26.54 -31.35 -38.94
C PRO A 237 -25.47 -30.86 -37.95
N TRP A 238 -25.58 -29.62 -37.46
CA TRP A 238 -24.70 -29.05 -36.43
C TRP A 238 -25.22 -29.30 -34.99
N ALA A 239 -26.44 -29.84 -34.83
CA ALA A 239 -27.01 -30.18 -33.52
C ALA A 239 -26.25 -31.33 -32.82
N ASP A 240 -25.68 -32.26 -33.59
CA ASP A 240 -24.83 -33.34 -33.06
C ASP A 240 -23.44 -32.85 -32.61
N LEU A 241 -22.97 -31.71 -33.14
CA LEU A 241 -21.70 -31.08 -32.72
C LEU A 241 -21.84 -30.17 -31.49
N LEU A 242 -23.08 -29.82 -31.12
CA LEU A 242 -23.40 -29.00 -29.95
C LEU A 242 -24.05 -29.82 -28.83
N GLN A 243 -24.08 -31.15 -28.93
CA GLN A 243 -24.45 -31.98 -27.78
C GLN A 243 -23.40 -31.78 -26.69
N PRO A 244 -23.76 -31.19 -25.53
CA PRO A 244 -22.86 -31.15 -24.40
C PRO A 244 -22.62 -32.58 -23.93
N ALA A 245 -21.35 -32.94 -23.68
CA ALA A 245 -21.02 -34.17 -23.00
C ALA A 245 -21.80 -34.21 -21.65
N PRO A 246 -22.32 -35.38 -21.24
CA PRO A 246 -23.09 -35.49 -20.00
C PRO A 246 -22.23 -35.00 -18.83
N THR A 247 -22.68 -33.94 -18.17
CA THR A 247 -22.03 -33.36 -17.01
C THR A 247 -22.17 -34.29 -15.80
N PRO A 248 -21.08 -34.79 -15.21
CA PRO A 248 -21.15 -35.18 -13.82
C PRO A 248 -21.35 -33.91 -12.99
N VAL A 249 -22.39 -33.93 -12.17
CA VAL A 249 -22.76 -32.86 -11.24
C VAL A 249 -21.62 -32.69 -10.24
N SER A 250 -20.99 -31.52 -10.20
CA SER A 250 -20.21 -31.05 -9.05
C SER A 250 -20.11 -29.54 -9.06
N GLU A 251 -20.40 -28.97 -7.89
CA GLU A 251 -20.49 -27.55 -7.59
C GLU A 251 -19.15 -26.81 -7.81
N THR A 252 -19.28 -25.61 -8.37
CA THR A 252 -18.28 -24.53 -8.49
C THR A 252 -17.72 -24.12 -7.10
N VAL A 253 -16.50 -23.59 -6.93
CA VAL A 253 -15.97 -22.33 -7.50
C VAL A 253 -14.44 -22.29 -7.54
N THR A 254 -13.90 -21.86 -8.67
CA THR A 254 -12.49 -21.55 -8.99
C THR A 254 -12.19 -20.04 -8.90
N LEU A 255 -10.99 -19.70 -8.39
CA LEU A 255 -10.26 -18.46 -8.69
C LEU A 255 -9.22 -18.77 -9.78
N THR A 256 -9.24 -18.02 -10.88
CA THR A 256 -8.56 -18.29 -12.14
C THR A 256 -7.17 -17.65 -12.21
N ASP A 257 -6.14 -18.50 -12.26
CA ASP A 257 -4.84 -18.30 -12.92
C ASP A 257 -4.67 -19.52 -13.85
N PRO A 258 -4.33 -19.40 -15.14
CA PRO A 258 -4.28 -20.54 -16.03
C PRO A 258 -2.98 -21.30 -15.74
N ASP A 259 -3.15 -22.42 -15.02
CA ASP A 259 -2.21 -23.52 -14.69
C ASP A 259 -2.05 -23.79 -13.19
N ILE A 260 -2.89 -23.21 -12.33
CA ILE A 260 -3.10 -23.81 -11.00
C ILE A 260 -4.14 -24.92 -11.15
N LEU A 261 -3.66 -26.16 -11.37
CA LEU A 261 -4.47 -27.36 -11.21
C LEU A 261 -4.83 -27.49 -9.73
N GLN A 262 -6.03 -27.03 -9.36
CA GLN A 262 -6.59 -27.26 -8.04
C GLN A 262 -7.17 -28.67 -8.01
N GLU A 263 -6.35 -29.63 -7.60
CA GLU A 263 -6.84 -30.95 -7.24
C GLU A 263 -7.43 -30.87 -5.83
N PRO A 264 -8.74 -31.14 -5.65
CA PRO A 264 -9.30 -31.25 -4.31
C PRO A 264 -8.53 -32.36 -3.59
N LEU A 265 -7.91 -32.02 -2.47
CA LEU A 265 -7.27 -33.05 -1.64
C LEU A 265 -8.32 -34.13 -1.35
N PRO A 266 -7.97 -35.42 -1.49
CA PRO A 266 -8.84 -36.49 -1.04
C PRO A 266 -9.26 -36.19 0.41
N PRO A 267 -10.50 -36.54 0.80
CA PRO A 267 -11.00 -36.29 2.14
C PRO A 267 -9.95 -36.73 3.14
N ALA A 268 -9.50 -35.79 3.98
CA ALA A 268 -8.29 -35.94 4.78
C ALA A 268 -8.26 -37.32 5.42
N GLU A 269 -7.38 -38.19 4.92
CA GLU A 269 -7.19 -39.49 5.51
C GLU A 269 -6.84 -39.27 6.98
N PRO A 270 -7.38 -40.09 7.91
CA PRO A 270 -6.98 -39.99 9.30
C PRO A 270 -5.45 -40.05 9.34
N PRO A 271 -4.79 -39.13 10.07
CA PRO A 271 -3.34 -39.02 10.04
C PRO A 271 -2.72 -40.37 10.36
N ALA A 272 -1.76 -40.81 9.53
CA ALA A 272 -1.13 -42.13 9.61
C ALA A 272 -0.62 -42.47 11.02
N ALA A 273 -0.25 -41.45 11.78
CA ALA A 273 -0.11 -41.50 13.22
C ALA A 273 -0.60 -40.18 13.82
N ARG A 274 -1.22 -40.23 15.00
CA ARG A 274 -1.41 -39.06 15.85
C ARG A 274 -0.26 -39.06 16.84
N PHE A 275 0.50 -37.97 16.87
CA PHE A 275 1.41 -37.74 17.99
C PHE A 275 0.57 -37.60 19.25
N ASP A 276 0.91 -38.38 20.28
CA ASP A 276 0.32 -38.16 21.59
C ASP A 276 0.75 -36.78 22.14
N ALA A 277 0.08 -36.33 23.21
CA ALA A 277 0.36 -35.02 23.77
C ALA A 277 1.82 -34.89 24.28
N GLU A 278 2.45 -36.00 24.69
CA GLU A 278 3.85 -36.01 25.13
C GLU A 278 4.81 -35.84 23.95
N GLU A 279 4.55 -36.48 22.81
CA GLU A 279 5.37 -36.42 21.62
C GLU A 279 5.18 -35.09 20.88
N ALA A 280 3.97 -34.55 20.89
CA ALA A 280 3.70 -33.18 20.44
C ALA A 280 4.44 -32.14 21.29
N ALA A 281 4.46 -32.31 22.62
CA ALA A 281 5.23 -31.44 23.52
C ALA A 281 6.74 -31.58 23.31
N ARG A 282 7.25 -32.80 23.06
CA ARG A 282 8.67 -33.06 22.76
C ARG A 282 9.13 -32.45 21.43
N THR A 283 8.24 -32.33 20.46
CA THR A 283 8.54 -31.82 19.11
C THR A 283 8.15 -30.35 18.90
N ASP A 284 7.57 -29.70 19.91
CA ASP A 284 7.17 -28.30 19.84
C ASP A 284 8.40 -27.38 19.78
N ARG A 285 8.63 -26.84 18.57
CA ARG A 285 9.69 -25.87 18.29
C ARG A 285 9.62 -24.63 19.19
N ASP A 286 8.42 -24.24 19.62
CA ASP A 286 8.19 -23.03 20.42
C ASP A 286 8.14 -23.33 21.94
N ALA A 287 8.33 -24.59 22.35
CA ALA A 287 8.39 -24.99 23.76
C ALA A 287 9.32 -24.11 24.62
N PRO A 288 10.58 -23.80 24.23
CA PRO A 288 11.45 -22.96 25.07
C PRO A 288 10.87 -21.56 25.29
N MET A 289 10.17 -20.99 24.29
CA MET A 289 9.52 -19.68 24.42
C MET A 289 8.31 -19.73 25.36
N ARG A 290 7.56 -20.83 25.38
CA ARG A 290 6.36 -20.99 26.23
C ARG A 290 6.67 -21.41 27.66
N MET A 291 7.79 -22.12 27.85
CA MET A 291 8.22 -22.63 29.15
C MET A 291 9.03 -21.62 29.97
N ASP A 292 9.44 -20.50 29.37
CA ASP A 292 10.17 -19.42 30.07
C ASP A 292 9.17 -18.44 30.73
N PRO A 293 8.97 -18.51 32.07
CA PRO A 293 8.00 -17.67 32.76
C PRO A 293 8.44 -16.19 32.81
N GLU A 294 9.76 -15.94 32.76
CA GLU A 294 10.29 -14.59 32.72
C GLU A 294 10.00 -13.97 31.35
N ALA A 295 10.31 -14.68 30.28
CA ALA A 295 10.01 -14.23 28.92
C ALA A 295 8.51 -14.00 28.70
N ALA A 296 7.64 -14.85 29.24
CA ALA A 296 6.19 -14.69 29.11
C ALA A 296 5.68 -13.32 29.64
N THR A 297 6.35 -12.76 30.66
CA THR A 297 5.95 -11.48 31.27
C THR A 297 6.69 -10.29 30.67
N LEU A 298 7.97 -10.45 30.35
CA LEU A 298 8.81 -9.33 29.92
C LEU A 298 8.80 -9.12 28.41
N VAL A 299 8.79 -10.18 27.60
CA VAL A 299 8.87 -10.10 26.13
C VAL A 299 7.75 -9.26 25.52
N PRO A 300 6.47 -9.40 25.93
CA PRO A 300 5.38 -8.60 25.35
C PRO A 300 5.49 -7.09 25.58
N GLN A 301 6.32 -6.66 26.54
CA GLN A 301 6.51 -5.26 26.91
C GLN A 301 7.99 -4.84 26.90
N ALA A 302 8.87 -5.63 26.29
CA ALA A 302 10.32 -5.41 26.37
C ALA A 302 10.74 -4.10 25.69
N ASP A 303 10.11 -3.75 24.57
CA ASP A 303 10.29 -2.50 23.86
C ASP A 303 9.84 -1.29 24.71
N PHE A 304 8.66 -1.39 25.32
CA PHE A 304 8.14 -0.36 26.23
C PHE A 304 9.06 -0.16 27.45
N LEU A 305 9.53 -1.25 28.07
CA LEU A 305 10.44 -1.19 29.21
C LEU A 305 11.80 -0.59 28.83
N ALA A 306 12.31 -0.89 27.63
CA ALA A 306 13.54 -0.30 27.11
C ALA A 306 13.42 1.22 26.95
N TRP A 307 12.30 1.69 26.38
CA TRP A 307 11.98 3.12 26.28
C TRP A 307 11.82 3.77 27.66
N TYR A 308 11.12 3.11 28.59
CA TYR A 308 10.88 3.61 29.94
C TYR A 308 12.17 3.86 30.73
N ILE A 309 13.18 2.99 30.60
CA ILE A 309 14.50 3.18 31.23
C ILE A 309 15.11 4.53 30.82
N VAL A 310 15.07 4.84 29.53
CA VAL A 310 15.64 6.09 28.99
C VAL A 310 14.85 7.29 29.46
N GLN A 311 13.52 7.19 29.47
CA GLN A 311 12.64 8.25 29.96
C GLN A 311 12.90 8.55 31.45
N ARG A 312 13.07 7.52 32.29
CA ARG A 312 13.39 7.67 33.71
C ARG A 312 14.75 8.32 33.94
N ALA A 313 15.76 7.93 33.16
CA ALA A 313 17.07 8.56 33.21
C ALA A 313 17.01 10.04 32.81
N ALA A 314 16.23 10.39 31.78
CA ALA A 314 16.04 11.77 31.36
C ALA A 314 15.34 12.62 32.43
N THR A 315 14.30 12.09 33.09
CA THR A 315 13.62 12.80 34.19
C THR A 315 14.54 13.00 35.40
N ALA A 316 15.33 11.98 35.76
CA ALA A 316 16.28 12.10 36.87
C ALA A 316 17.40 13.11 36.55
N ALA A 317 17.86 13.17 35.30
CA ALA A 317 18.84 14.17 34.88
C ALA A 317 18.28 15.60 34.92
N ALA A 318 17.00 15.78 34.56
CA ALA A 318 16.32 17.07 34.65
C ALA A 318 16.10 17.54 36.10
N GLU A 319 15.85 16.62 37.03
CA GLU A 319 15.72 16.91 38.47
C GLU A 319 17.05 17.29 39.15
N VAL A 320 18.18 16.84 38.60
CA VAL A 320 19.53 17.08 39.16
C VAL A 320 20.19 18.34 38.58
N ALA A 321 19.76 18.81 37.41
CA ALA A 321 20.28 20.05 36.82
C ALA A 321 19.67 21.29 37.52
N PRO A 322 20.48 22.27 37.99
CA PRO A 322 19.93 23.53 38.50
C PRO A 322 19.24 24.28 37.35
N GLU A 323 17.95 24.57 37.51
CA GLU A 323 17.14 25.28 36.51
C GLU A 323 17.77 26.63 36.12
N PRO A 324 18.03 26.89 34.83
CA PRO A 324 17.94 28.25 34.32
C PRO A 324 16.47 28.61 34.16
N SER A 325 16.08 29.78 34.70
CA SER A 325 14.73 30.33 34.65
C SER A 325 14.13 30.24 33.24
N PRO A 326 12.90 29.74 33.08
CA PRO A 326 12.25 29.69 31.77
C PRO A 326 11.87 31.11 31.32
N PRO A 327 12.09 31.48 30.04
CA PRO A 327 11.46 32.66 29.46
C PRO A 327 9.93 32.44 29.39
N PRO A 328 9.13 33.53 29.37
CA PRO A 328 7.68 33.42 29.38
C PRO A 328 7.20 32.67 28.14
N ALA A 329 6.34 31.68 28.39
CA ALA A 329 5.63 30.93 27.37
C ALA A 329 4.84 31.91 26.49
N GLN A 330 5.22 32.01 25.22
CA GLN A 330 4.34 32.53 24.20
C GLN A 330 3.24 31.48 23.99
N ALA A 331 2.03 31.82 24.39
CA ALA A 331 0.84 31.08 24.02
C ALA A 331 0.63 31.30 22.51
N ASP A 332 1.07 30.34 21.70
CA ASP A 332 0.49 30.15 20.37
C ASP A 332 -0.91 29.57 20.58
N GLU A 333 -1.92 30.44 20.49
CA GLU A 333 -3.35 30.09 20.61
C GLU A 333 -3.93 29.40 19.35
N ASP A 334 -3.12 29.03 18.37
CA ASP A 334 -3.57 28.30 17.17
C ASP A 334 -2.97 26.87 17.10
N ALA A 335 -3.08 26.11 18.20
CA ALA A 335 -2.91 24.66 18.18
C ALA A 335 -4.29 24.00 18.13
N GLU A 336 -4.86 23.93 16.93
CA GLU A 336 -6.05 23.16 16.65
C GLU A 336 -5.83 21.71 17.14
N ALA A 337 -6.65 21.30 18.11
CA ALA A 337 -6.59 19.98 18.71
C ALA A 337 -6.54 18.91 17.59
N PRO A 338 -5.63 17.91 17.66
CA PRO A 338 -5.61 16.86 16.67
C PRO A 338 -6.99 16.20 16.67
N THR A 339 -7.75 16.45 15.61
CA THR A 339 -9.00 15.76 15.35
C THR A 339 -8.71 14.29 15.47
N ALA A 340 -9.40 13.63 16.40
CA ALA A 340 -9.29 12.21 16.66
C ALA A 340 -9.49 11.47 15.32
N GLN A 341 -8.37 11.13 14.68
CA GLN A 341 -8.37 10.24 13.55
C GLN A 341 -9.05 8.98 14.06
N ALA A 342 -10.18 8.63 13.44
CA ALA A 342 -10.87 7.39 13.74
C ALA A 342 -9.81 6.30 13.68
N VAL A 343 -9.47 5.75 14.86
CA VAL A 343 -8.56 4.62 14.99
C VAL A 343 -9.22 3.53 14.17
N VAL A 344 -8.74 3.37 12.94
CA VAL A 344 -9.02 2.19 12.14
C VAL A 344 -8.38 1.09 12.96
N VAL A 345 -9.19 0.43 13.79
CA VAL A 345 -8.77 -0.75 14.53
C VAL A 345 -8.28 -1.70 13.44
N PRO A 346 -6.96 -1.97 13.36
CA PRO A 346 -6.46 -2.90 12.35
C PRO A 346 -7.20 -4.22 12.55
N ASP A 347 -7.51 -4.92 11.46
CA ASP A 347 -7.99 -6.29 11.57
C ASP A 347 -7.05 -7.06 12.51
N PRO A 348 -7.60 -7.86 13.45
CA PRO A 348 -6.78 -8.61 14.37
C PRO A 348 -5.80 -9.45 13.55
N PRO A 349 -4.48 -9.41 13.88
CA PRO A 349 -3.48 -10.10 13.10
C PRO A 349 -3.85 -11.57 12.98
N ARG A 350 -3.58 -12.17 11.82
CA ARG A 350 -3.83 -13.60 11.64
C ARG A 350 -3.03 -14.38 12.71
N PRO A 351 -3.51 -15.55 13.17
CA PRO A 351 -2.83 -16.29 14.23
C PRO A 351 -1.33 -16.55 13.95
N TRP A 352 -0.99 -16.80 12.68
CA TRP A 352 0.40 -17.02 12.27
C TRP A 352 1.25 -15.74 12.28
N GLU A 353 0.66 -14.56 12.04
CA GLU A 353 1.34 -13.26 12.13
C GLU A 353 1.65 -12.91 13.58
N ALA A 354 0.70 -13.15 14.48
CA ALA A 354 0.88 -13.01 15.92
C ALA A 354 2.00 -13.93 16.43
N LEU A 355 1.99 -15.19 16.02
CA LEU A 355 3.04 -16.14 16.38
C LEU A 355 4.42 -15.75 15.80
N THR A 356 4.45 -15.26 14.55
CA THR A 356 5.69 -14.77 13.92
C THR A 356 6.26 -13.58 14.69
N ARG A 357 5.40 -12.65 15.12
CA ARG A 357 5.78 -11.52 15.96
C ARG A 357 6.31 -11.99 17.31
N GLN A 358 5.60 -12.89 17.99
CA GLN A 358 6.03 -13.45 19.28
C GLN A 358 7.40 -14.11 19.20
N ARG A 359 7.65 -14.90 18.13
CA ARG A 359 8.96 -15.51 17.87
C ARG A 359 10.07 -14.48 17.67
N ALA A 360 9.79 -13.41 16.91
CA ALA A 360 10.74 -12.33 16.71
C ALA A 360 11.05 -11.58 18.01
N ASP A 361 10.05 -11.39 18.87
CA ASP A 361 10.19 -10.69 20.16
C ASP A 361 10.99 -11.53 21.15
N TYR A 362 10.71 -12.83 21.20
CA TYR A 362 11.48 -13.78 21.99
C TYR A 362 12.93 -13.90 21.50
N ALA A 363 13.16 -13.93 20.18
CA ALA A 363 14.50 -13.92 19.62
C ALA A 363 15.26 -12.63 19.95
N ALA A 364 14.60 -11.47 19.91
CA ALA A 364 15.18 -10.21 20.32
C ALA A 364 15.57 -10.21 21.81
N TRP A 365 14.69 -10.71 22.67
CA TRP A 365 14.95 -10.91 24.10
C TRP A 365 16.15 -11.82 24.39
N GLN A 366 16.22 -12.97 23.71
CA GLN A 366 17.35 -13.90 23.83
C GLN A 366 18.68 -13.30 23.35
N ALA A 367 18.62 -12.32 22.45
CA ALA A 367 19.78 -11.65 21.91
C ALA A 367 20.25 -10.43 22.74
N LEU A 368 19.53 -10.06 23.80
CA LEU A 368 19.96 -9.03 24.75
C LEU A 368 21.04 -9.57 25.69
N GLU A 369 21.98 -8.72 26.07
CA GLU A 369 22.97 -9.07 27.10
C GLU A 369 22.31 -9.23 28.47
N GLU A 370 22.92 -10.01 29.37
CA GLU A 370 22.35 -10.22 30.71
C GLU A 370 22.22 -8.92 31.50
N ALA A 371 23.14 -7.97 31.29
CA ALA A 371 23.05 -6.63 31.86
C ALA A 371 21.79 -5.89 31.38
N ASP A 372 21.43 -6.00 30.09
CA ASP A 372 20.21 -5.40 29.54
C ASP A 372 18.96 -6.06 30.10
N ARG A 373 18.92 -7.40 30.15
CA ARG A 373 17.80 -8.14 30.74
C ARG A 373 17.60 -7.80 32.21
N ALA A 374 18.68 -7.66 32.99
CA ALA A 374 18.64 -7.21 34.37
C ALA A 374 18.08 -5.79 34.52
N ARG A 375 18.44 -4.87 33.61
CA ARG A 375 17.86 -3.51 33.57
C ARG A 375 16.37 -3.53 33.25
N LEU A 376 15.93 -4.35 32.30
CA LEU A 376 14.50 -4.52 31.98
C LEU A 376 13.72 -5.11 33.17
N ARG A 377 14.28 -6.09 33.89
CA ARG A 377 13.71 -6.61 35.14
C ARG A 377 13.57 -5.55 36.23
N ALA A 378 14.58 -4.69 36.39
CA ALA A 378 14.52 -3.59 37.35
C ALA A 378 13.45 -2.56 36.95
N ALA A 379 13.39 -2.21 35.66
CA ALA A 379 12.40 -1.31 35.10
C ALA A 379 10.96 -1.82 35.26
N ALA A 380 10.73 -3.12 35.06
CA ALA A 380 9.42 -3.73 35.26
C ALA A 380 8.93 -3.60 36.72
N ARG A 381 9.83 -3.81 37.68
CA ARG A 381 9.53 -3.61 39.11
C ARG A 381 9.28 -2.14 39.46
N ASP A 382 10.09 -1.23 38.92
CA ASP A 382 9.90 0.22 39.11
C ASP A 382 8.56 0.69 38.54
N LEU A 383 8.23 0.28 37.33
CA LEU A 383 6.95 0.58 36.69
C LEU A 383 5.77 0.05 37.50
N ALA A 384 5.87 -1.16 38.05
CA ALA A 384 4.80 -1.75 38.87
C ALA A 384 4.53 -0.96 40.17
N MET A 385 5.52 -0.19 40.66
CA MET A 385 5.36 0.69 41.81
C MET A 385 4.75 2.06 41.46
N GLN A 386 4.65 2.41 40.17
CA GLN A 386 4.06 3.67 39.73
C GLN A 386 2.53 3.68 39.87
N PRO A 387 1.90 4.85 40.14
CA PRO A 387 0.45 4.98 40.09
C PRO A 387 -0.14 4.56 38.75
N ALA A 388 -1.34 3.98 38.75
CA ALA A 388 -2.00 3.50 37.53
C ALA A 388 -2.16 4.59 36.46
N ASP A 389 -2.47 5.82 36.85
CA ASP A 389 -2.60 6.96 35.94
C ASP A 389 -1.26 7.32 35.27
N ALA A 390 -0.16 7.26 36.03
CA ALA A 390 1.18 7.50 35.51
C ALA A 390 1.60 6.39 34.53
N GLN A 391 1.28 5.13 34.86
CA GLN A 391 1.51 4.00 33.95
C GLN A 391 0.74 4.17 32.65
N GLN A 392 -0.54 4.56 32.71
CA GLN A 392 -1.36 4.77 31.52
C GLN A 392 -0.83 5.93 30.67
N ALA A 393 -0.43 7.04 31.30
CA ALA A 393 0.18 8.16 30.58
C ALA A 393 1.47 7.76 29.85
N LEU A 394 2.33 6.95 30.50
CA LEU A 394 3.54 6.42 29.87
C LEU A 394 3.22 5.50 28.69
N ARG A 395 2.23 4.61 28.83
CA ARG A 395 1.78 3.73 27.75
C ARG A 395 1.20 4.51 26.58
N THR A 396 0.42 5.56 26.83
CA THR A 396 -0.10 6.45 25.79
C THR A 396 1.02 7.16 25.05
N ARG A 397 2.01 7.70 25.76
CA ARG A 397 3.18 8.34 25.13
C ARG A 397 3.98 7.36 24.28
N PHE A 398 4.20 6.15 24.78
CA PHE A 398 4.88 5.11 24.00
C PHE A 398 4.06 4.69 22.78
N GLY A 399 2.75 4.52 22.92
CA GLY A 399 1.85 4.18 21.80
C GLY A 399 1.69 5.27 20.75
N ALA A 400 2.13 6.50 21.04
CA ALA A 400 2.18 7.60 20.07
C ALA A 400 3.45 7.60 19.21
N LEU A 401 4.45 6.75 19.54
CA LEU A 401 5.65 6.60 18.73
C LEU A 401 5.33 5.96 17.38
N ASP A 402 6.18 6.22 16.39
CA ASP A 402 5.99 5.60 15.08
C ASP A 402 6.41 4.11 15.07
N ALA A 403 5.95 3.35 14.08
CA ALA A 403 6.25 1.91 13.97
C ALA A 403 7.75 1.61 13.75
N MET A 404 8.55 2.57 13.31
CA MET A 404 10.00 2.43 13.18
C MET A 404 10.68 2.57 14.55
N GLU A 405 10.28 3.54 15.35
CA GLU A 405 10.76 3.78 16.72
C GLU A 405 10.40 2.61 17.62
N HIS A 406 9.16 2.13 17.58
CA HIS A 406 8.73 0.91 18.28
C HIS A 406 9.65 -0.27 17.98
N ARG A 407 10.01 -0.47 16.71
CA ARG A 407 10.92 -1.56 16.30
C ARG A 407 12.35 -1.34 16.79
N GLY A 408 12.81 -0.10 16.88
CA GLY A 408 14.12 0.25 17.43
C GLY A 408 14.27 -0.16 18.89
N TRP A 409 13.23 0.05 19.70
CA TRP A 409 13.25 -0.29 21.12
C TRP A 409 13.34 -1.80 21.41
N ARG A 410 13.03 -2.65 20.43
CA ARG A 410 13.26 -4.11 20.52
C ARG A 410 14.74 -4.48 20.58
N LEU A 411 15.64 -3.57 20.19
CA LEU A 411 17.09 -3.78 20.24
C LEU A 411 17.67 -3.56 21.65
N GLY A 412 16.84 -3.17 22.63
CA GLY A 412 17.25 -2.86 23.99
C GLY A 412 17.38 -1.34 24.25
N PRO A 413 17.63 -0.93 25.50
CA PRO A 413 17.57 0.48 25.90
C PRO A 413 18.68 1.34 25.28
N VAL A 414 19.88 0.79 25.07
CA VAL A 414 21.03 1.53 24.52
C VAL A 414 20.85 1.79 23.03
N LEU A 415 20.65 0.73 22.25
CA LEU A 415 20.48 0.85 20.80
C LEU A 415 19.15 1.52 20.43
N GLY A 416 18.08 1.24 21.19
CA GLY A 416 16.77 1.86 20.99
C GLY A 416 16.81 3.38 21.08
N ALA A 417 17.54 3.93 22.05
CA ALA A 417 17.68 5.38 22.24
C ALA A 417 18.35 6.09 21.05
N VAL A 418 19.32 5.44 20.42
CA VAL A 418 20.09 6.00 19.30
C VAL A 418 19.49 5.61 17.94
N TRP A 419 18.54 4.66 17.92
CA TRP A 419 17.99 4.07 16.69
C TRP A 419 17.45 5.09 15.69
N PRO A 420 16.66 6.12 16.07
CA PRO A 420 16.16 7.10 15.10
C PRO A 420 17.28 7.80 14.32
N ARG A 421 18.44 8.03 14.97
CA ARG A 421 19.61 8.64 14.34
C ARG A 421 20.42 7.64 13.49
N LEU A 422 20.40 6.35 13.84
CA LEU A 422 21.09 5.30 13.08
C LEU A 422 20.28 4.82 11.88
N GLN A 423 18.95 4.92 11.94
CA GLN A 423 18.04 4.31 10.97
C GLN A 423 18.36 4.66 9.50
N PRO A 424 18.73 5.91 9.12
CA PRO A 424 18.99 6.22 7.73
C PRO A 424 20.08 5.34 7.11
N LEU A 425 21.11 5.01 7.90
CA LEU A 425 22.20 4.13 7.47
C LEU A 425 21.76 2.67 7.34
N PHE A 426 20.71 2.23 8.04
CA PHE A 426 20.27 0.82 8.12
C PHE A 426 18.86 0.57 7.54
N ALA A 427 18.23 1.56 6.89
CA ALA A 427 16.88 1.45 6.37
C ALA A 427 16.69 0.28 5.40
N TYR A 428 17.70 -0.01 4.57
CA TYR A 428 17.72 -1.15 3.66
C TYR A 428 19.00 -1.96 3.86
N VAL A 429 18.90 -3.09 4.57
CA VAL A 429 20.02 -4.02 4.80
C VAL A 429 19.65 -5.40 4.25
N PRO A 430 20.46 -5.99 3.36
CA PRO A 430 20.27 -7.35 2.86
C PRO A 430 20.19 -8.36 4.01
N ALA A 431 19.34 -9.38 3.92
CA ALA A 431 19.09 -10.33 5.01
C ALA A 431 20.38 -10.94 5.59
N ARG A 432 21.32 -11.32 4.72
CA ARG A 432 22.63 -11.89 5.08
C ARG A 432 23.54 -10.96 5.90
N GLU A 433 23.33 -9.65 5.82
CA GLU A 433 24.19 -8.65 6.50
C GLU A 433 23.59 -8.19 7.83
N ARG A 434 22.33 -8.53 8.12
CA ARG A 434 21.60 -8.05 9.32
C ARG A 434 22.21 -8.56 10.62
N GLU A 435 22.42 -9.87 10.73
CA GLU A 435 23.00 -10.47 11.94
C GLU A 435 24.43 -9.97 12.23
N PRO A 436 25.37 -9.97 11.24
CA PRO A 436 26.70 -9.41 11.45
C PRO A 436 26.69 -7.93 11.87
N LEU A 437 25.80 -7.12 11.28
CA LEU A 437 25.69 -5.70 11.64
C LEU A 437 25.10 -5.51 13.03
N LEU A 438 24.08 -6.28 13.42
CA LEU A 438 23.52 -6.21 14.76
C LEU A 438 24.54 -6.64 15.83
N ALA A 439 25.29 -7.73 15.58
CA ALA A 439 26.38 -8.15 16.45
C ALA A 439 27.46 -7.07 16.57
N LEU A 440 27.80 -6.39 15.46
CA LEU A 440 28.72 -5.27 15.47
C LEU A 440 28.19 -4.10 16.31
N LEU A 441 26.93 -3.69 16.10
CA LEU A 441 26.32 -2.57 16.83
C LEU A 441 26.30 -2.79 18.34
N ARG A 442 26.10 -4.04 18.80
CA ARG A 442 26.14 -4.39 20.23
C ARG A 442 27.54 -4.32 20.84
N GLN A 443 28.60 -4.46 20.03
CA GLN A 443 29.98 -4.34 20.50
C GLN A 443 30.46 -2.89 20.61
N LEU A 444 29.71 -1.93 20.07
CA LEU A 444 30.08 -0.51 20.14
C LEU A 444 29.69 0.08 21.49
N ASP A 445 30.60 0.82 22.09
CA ASP A 445 30.32 1.64 23.27
C ASP A 445 29.43 2.86 22.92
N ALA A 446 28.98 3.58 23.96
CA ALA A 446 28.09 4.72 23.79
C ALA A 446 28.69 5.83 22.91
N THR A 447 29.99 6.11 23.05
CA THR A 447 30.68 7.14 22.26
C THR A 447 30.76 6.75 20.78
N ALA A 448 31.12 5.50 20.49
CA ALA A 448 31.19 4.97 19.14
C ALA A 448 29.80 4.93 18.47
N LEU A 449 28.74 4.62 19.24
CA LEU A 449 27.36 4.67 18.75
C LEU A 449 26.94 6.10 18.41
N ASP A 450 27.31 7.08 19.23
CA ASP A 450 27.06 8.49 18.94
C ASP A 450 27.81 8.99 17.71
N ASP A 451 29.07 8.56 17.54
CA ASP A 451 29.86 8.85 16.34
C ASP A 451 29.22 8.25 15.08
N LEU A 452 28.82 6.98 15.17
CA LEU A 452 28.13 6.29 14.08
C LEU A 452 26.79 6.95 13.75
N ALA A 453 26.04 7.40 14.76
CA ALA A 453 24.78 8.12 14.57
C ALA A 453 24.98 9.47 13.88
N ALA A 454 26.04 10.21 14.23
CA ALA A 454 26.39 11.45 13.54
C ALA A 454 26.76 11.18 12.06
N LEU A 455 27.55 10.13 11.80
CA LEU A 455 27.93 9.74 10.44
C LEU A 455 26.74 9.23 9.62
N ALA A 456 25.80 8.50 10.24
CA ALA A 456 24.59 7.99 9.59
C ALA A 456 23.73 9.11 9.00
N GLN A 457 23.64 10.25 9.69
CA GLN A 457 22.91 11.44 9.23
C GLN A 457 23.62 12.19 8.10
N ARG A 458 24.96 12.17 8.08
CA ARG A 458 25.76 12.87 7.06
C ARG A 458 25.98 12.03 5.79
N THR A 459 25.87 10.71 5.88
CA THR A 459 26.18 9.80 4.76
C THR A 459 25.04 9.80 3.74
N PRO A 460 25.29 10.24 2.48
CA PRO A 460 24.27 10.28 1.44
C PRO A 460 23.80 8.87 1.06
N PRO A 461 22.54 8.69 0.58
CA PRO A 461 21.95 7.38 0.34
C PRO A 461 22.80 6.43 -0.52
N GLN A 462 23.48 6.96 -1.55
CA GLN A 462 24.29 6.19 -2.50
C GLN A 462 25.58 5.63 -1.87
N GLU A 463 26.06 6.21 -0.76
CA GLU A 463 27.30 5.80 -0.09
C GLU A 463 27.07 4.87 1.10
N ARG A 464 25.81 4.69 1.53
CA ARG A 464 25.46 3.92 2.73
C ARG A 464 25.92 2.47 2.65
N ASP A 465 25.75 1.82 1.49
CA ASP A 465 26.20 0.44 1.25
C ASP A 465 27.72 0.32 1.42
N ARG A 466 28.45 1.21 0.76
CA ARG A 466 29.92 1.26 0.84
C ARG A 466 30.39 1.55 2.26
N PHE A 467 29.71 2.45 2.98
CA PHE A 467 30.03 2.77 4.37
C PHE A 467 29.85 1.55 5.27
N ARG A 468 28.72 0.83 5.16
CA ARG A 468 28.46 -0.38 5.95
C ARG A 468 29.48 -1.48 5.67
N HIS A 469 29.83 -1.72 4.41
CA HIS A 469 30.85 -2.71 4.05
C HIS A 469 32.23 -2.32 4.57
N ALA A 470 32.57 -1.02 4.57
CA ALA A 470 33.80 -0.54 5.19
C ALA A 470 33.78 -0.79 6.70
N LEU A 471 32.68 -0.46 7.39
CA LEU A 471 32.51 -0.66 8.83
C LEU A 471 32.68 -2.14 9.24
N ILE A 472 32.08 -3.08 8.49
CA ILE A 472 32.19 -4.53 8.75
C ILE A 472 33.64 -5.02 8.64
N ARG A 473 34.42 -4.45 7.70
CA ARG A 473 35.83 -4.84 7.49
C ARG A 473 36.78 -4.34 8.57
N VAL A 474 36.41 -3.30 9.32
CA VAL A 474 37.26 -2.78 10.40
C VAL A 474 37.29 -3.80 11.56
N PRO A 475 38.48 -4.21 12.04
CA PRO A 475 38.60 -5.11 13.19
C PRO A 475 37.96 -4.53 14.45
N ALA A 476 37.34 -5.36 15.29
CA ALA A 476 36.56 -4.93 16.45
C ALA A 476 37.29 -3.92 17.35
N GLY A 477 38.55 -4.20 17.70
CA GLY A 477 39.36 -3.32 18.54
C GLY A 477 39.75 -1.96 17.93
N GLN A 478 39.52 -1.74 16.63
CA GLN A 478 39.86 -0.49 15.94
C GLN A 478 38.62 0.32 15.52
N ARG A 479 37.40 -0.21 15.71
CA ARG A 479 36.16 0.40 15.20
C ARG A 479 35.86 1.76 15.84
N THR A 480 35.98 1.87 17.16
CA THR A 480 35.73 3.13 17.88
C THR A 480 36.64 4.25 17.37
N ALA A 481 37.96 3.99 17.32
CA ALA A 481 38.93 4.97 16.81
C ALA A 481 38.68 5.33 15.33
N TRP A 482 38.29 4.36 14.51
CA TRP A 482 37.98 4.58 13.10
C TRP A 482 36.71 5.41 12.88
N LEU A 483 35.67 5.21 13.70
CA LEU A 483 34.44 6.00 13.67
C LEU A 483 34.71 7.44 14.09
N HIS A 484 35.44 7.63 15.19
CA HIS A 484 35.83 8.95 15.69
C HIS A 484 36.62 9.74 14.63
N ALA A 485 37.67 9.13 14.07
CA ALA A 485 38.52 9.76 13.05
C ALA A 485 37.78 10.08 11.74
N ARG A 486 36.62 9.46 11.48
CA ARG A 486 35.74 9.79 10.36
C ARG A 486 34.77 10.90 10.69
N ARG A 487 34.32 11.03 11.94
CA ARG A 487 33.42 12.09 12.38
C ARG A 487 34.10 13.46 12.40
N GLU A 488 35.40 13.48 12.69
CA GLU A 488 36.23 14.70 12.73
C GLU A 488 36.62 15.24 11.35
N ARG A 489 36.47 14.43 10.29
CA ARG A 489 36.63 14.86 8.90
C ARG A 489 35.31 15.40 8.37
#